data_AF-A0A8A2VA71-F1
#
_entry.id   AF-A0A8A2VA71-F1
#
_cell.length_a   1.000
_cell.length_b   1.000
_cell.length_c   1.000
_cell.angle_alpha   90.00
_cell.angle_beta   90.00
_cell.angle_gamma   90.00
#
_symmetry.space_group_name_H-M   'P 1'
#
loop_
_entity.id
_entity.type
_entity.pdbx_description
1 polymer ?
#
loop_
_entity_poly.entity_id
_entity_poly.type
_entity_poly.pdbx_seq_one_letter_code
_entity_poly.pdbx_strand_id
1 'polypeptide(L)'
;MDDDMEITGNRNMDKINCRNLSVVGALSVDQNIQATSLDISGSVVVEGDVLSPSITVSGSLRISGVLRAEKVIVSGYLQVDDKALVEGMTISGEVNLNYIKADEVFGSDGLSIQNLESDLFEM
;
A
#
# COMPACT_ATOMS: atom_id res chain seq x y z
N MET A 1 -2.22 14.87 19.83
CA MET A 1 -1.36 14.14 18.86
C MET A 1 -2.21 14.10 17.64
N ASP A 2 -1.90 14.94 16.68
CA ASP A 2 -2.70 15.27 15.49
C ASP A 2 -1.65 15.39 14.38
N ASP A 3 -0.89 14.31 14.20
CA ASP A 3 0.22 14.23 13.26
C ASP A 3 -0.35 13.82 11.91
N ASP A 4 -1.00 14.79 11.27
CA ASP A 4 -1.36 14.76 9.86
C ASP A 4 -0.16 15.28 9.06
N MET A 5 0.34 14.48 8.14
CA MET A 5 1.48 14.79 7.31
C MET A 5 1.07 14.85 5.86
N GLU A 6 1.21 16.03 5.24
CA GLU A 6 0.94 16.22 3.82
C GLU A 6 2.24 16.48 3.05
N ILE A 7 2.41 15.77 1.93
CA ILE A 7 3.56 15.90 1.05
C ILE A 7 3.10 16.35 -0.34
N THR A 8 3.28 17.64 -0.59
CA THR A 8 3.00 18.31 -1.86
C THR A 8 4.32 18.66 -2.55
N GLY A 9 4.88 17.70 -3.30
CA GLY A 9 6.15 17.84 -4.02
C GLY A 9 6.97 16.56 -4.00
N ASN A 10 8.25 16.64 -4.36
CA ASN A 10 9.18 15.52 -4.23
C ASN A 10 9.91 15.59 -2.88
N ARG A 11 9.81 14.54 -2.06
CA ARG A 11 10.50 14.43 -0.77
C ARG A 11 11.12 13.05 -0.63
N ASN A 12 12.30 13.00 -0.02
CA ASN A 12 12.88 11.75 0.48
C ASN A 12 12.86 11.77 2.01
N MET A 13 12.52 10.65 2.63
CA MET A 13 12.53 10.48 4.08
C MET A 13 13.08 9.10 4.45
N ASP A 14 13.91 9.01 5.47
CA ASP A 14 14.37 7.69 5.92
C ASP A 14 13.20 6.88 6.49
N LYS A 15 12.37 7.47 7.36
CA LYS A 15 11.22 6.81 7.98
C LYS A 15 10.07 7.79 8.20
N ILE A 16 8.84 7.27 8.23
CA ILE A 16 7.64 8.08 8.46
C ILE A 16 6.83 7.45 9.58
N ASN A 17 6.42 8.25 10.56
CA ASN A 17 5.54 7.82 11.65
C ASN A 17 4.54 8.93 11.98
N CYS A 18 3.33 8.81 11.44
CA CYS A 18 2.26 9.81 11.55
C CYS A 18 0.91 9.12 11.77
N ARG A 19 -0.14 9.87 12.07
CA ARG A 19 -1.49 9.28 12.10
C ARG A 19 -2.06 9.20 10.69
N ASN A 20 -2.06 10.32 9.98
CA ASN A 20 -2.55 10.43 8.62
C ASN A 20 -1.41 10.88 7.72
N LEU A 21 -1.16 10.15 6.64
CA LEU A 21 -0.17 10.52 5.63
C LEU A 21 -0.87 10.73 4.29
N SER A 22 -0.81 11.95 3.78
CA SER A 22 -1.35 12.31 2.47
C SER A 22 -0.21 12.70 1.53
N VAL A 23 -0.08 11.99 0.40
CA VAL A 23 0.98 12.24 -0.57
C VAL A 23 0.37 12.59 -1.91
N VAL A 24 0.56 13.84 -2.31
CA VAL A 24 0.06 14.36 -3.60
C VAL A 24 1.16 14.34 -4.67
N GLY A 25 2.43 14.50 -4.26
CA GLY A 25 3.58 14.53 -5.16
C GLY A 25 4.32 13.21 -5.27
N ALA A 26 5.64 13.25 -5.11
CA ALA A 26 6.50 12.08 -5.10
C ALA A 26 7.14 11.90 -3.72
N LEU A 27 7.11 10.68 -3.19
CA LEU A 27 7.72 10.36 -1.91
C LEU A 27 8.60 9.12 -2.05
N SER A 28 9.87 9.23 -1.68
CA SER A 28 10.73 8.07 -1.45
C SER A 28 10.91 7.87 0.05
N VAL A 29 10.84 6.60 0.46
CA VAL A 29 11.13 6.17 1.83
C VAL A 29 12.14 5.04 1.83
N ASP A 30 13.30 5.27 2.43
CA ASP A 30 14.40 4.30 2.45
C ASP A 30 14.22 3.19 3.52
N GLN A 31 13.48 3.45 4.60
CA GLN A 31 13.14 2.46 5.64
C GLN A 31 11.64 2.15 5.63
N ASN A 32 10.94 2.40 6.74
CA ASN A 32 9.58 1.92 6.97
C ASN A 32 8.62 3.10 7.15
N ILE A 33 7.36 2.86 6.77
CA ILE A 33 6.24 3.77 7.01
C ILE A 33 5.31 3.15 8.04
N GLN A 34 5.01 3.92 9.08
CA GLN A 34 3.96 3.61 10.04
C GLN A 34 2.92 4.73 10.03
N ALA A 35 1.71 4.40 9.59
CA ALA A 35 0.59 5.33 9.58
C ALA A 35 -0.69 4.63 10.06
N THR A 36 -1.72 5.39 10.45
CA THR A 36 -3.06 4.83 10.66
C THR A 36 -3.86 4.87 9.35
N SER A 37 -3.74 5.97 8.61
CA SER A 37 -4.35 6.14 7.29
C SER A 37 -3.31 6.66 6.31
N LEU A 38 -3.25 6.05 5.14
CA LEU A 38 -2.27 6.35 4.10
C LEU A 38 -2.99 6.63 2.79
N ASP A 39 -2.96 7.88 2.34
CA ASP A 39 -3.63 8.37 1.14
C ASP A 39 -2.60 8.80 0.10
N ILE A 40 -2.55 8.07 -1.01
CA ILE A 40 -1.56 8.26 -2.08
C ILE A 40 -2.27 8.73 -3.34
N SER A 41 -2.16 10.01 -3.65
CA SER A 41 -2.62 10.57 -4.92
C SER A 41 -1.51 10.63 -5.99
N GLY A 42 -0.25 10.73 -5.56
CA GLY A 42 0.92 10.81 -6.44
C GLY A 42 1.69 9.50 -6.57
N SER A 43 3.03 9.57 -6.54
CA SER A 43 3.92 8.40 -6.68
C SER A 43 4.73 8.17 -5.43
N VAL A 44 4.61 7.00 -4.81
CA VAL A 44 5.35 6.65 -3.60
C VAL A 44 6.17 5.40 -3.80
N VAL A 45 7.43 5.45 -3.37
CA VAL A 45 8.37 4.34 -3.40
C VAL A 45 8.85 4.10 -1.97
N VAL A 46 8.71 2.88 -1.49
CA VAL A 46 9.13 2.46 -0.16
C VAL A 46 10.08 1.29 -0.28
N GLU A 47 11.33 1.45 0.15
CA GLU A 47 12.34 0.39 0.10
C GLU A 47 12.18 -0.63 1.23
N GLY A 48 11.62 -0.23 2.38
CA GLY A 48 11.31 -1.13 3.49
C GLY A 48 9.82 -1.48 3.60
N ASP A 49 9.34 -1.63 4.83
CA ASP A 49 8.00 -2.12 5.12
C ASP A 49 6.97 -0.98 5.29
N VAL A 50 5.73 -1.25 4.89
CA VAL A 50 4.59 -0.34 5.10
C VAL A 50 3.61 -0.99 6.07
N LEU A 51 3.36 -0.31 7.19
CA LEU A 51 2.35 -0.70 8.18
C LEU A 51 1.29 0.40 8.26
N SER A 52 0.11 0.13 7.72
CA SER A 52 -1.02 1.03 7.87
C SER A 52 -2.34 0.25 7.78
N PRO A 53 -3.23 0.34 8.77
CA PRO A 53 -4.49 -0.40 8.76
C PRO A 53 -5.39 0.01 7.59
N SER A 54 -5.40 1.30 7.21
CA SER A 54 -6.12 1.78 6.01
C SER A 54 -5.15 2.36 4.99
N ILE A 55 -5.21 1.86 3.75
CA ILE A 55 -4.40 2.34 2.63
C ILE A 55 -5.29 2.63 1.43
N THR A 56 -5.19 3.84 0.90
CA THR A 56 -5.87 4.28 -0.33
C THR A 56 -4.81 4.72 -1.35
N VAL A 57 -4.79 4.08 -2.51
CA VAL A 57 -3.85 4.38 -3.59
C VAL A 57 -4.62 4.79 -4.84
N SER A 58 -4.66 6.09 -5.11
CA SER A 58 -5.19 6.66 -6.36
C SER A 58 -4.13 6.83 -7.44
N GLY A 59 -2.87 7.05 -7.04
CA GLY A 59 -1.74 7.21 -7.96
C GLY A 59 -0.95 5.92 -8.16
N SER A 60 0.34 5.93 -7.84
CA SER A 60 1.23 4.77 -7.94
C SER A 60 1.96 4.53 -6.61
N LEU A 61 1.87 3.31 -6.08
CA LEU A 61 2.59 2.91 -4.87
C LEU A 61 3.48 1.70 -5.19
N ARG A 62 4.77 1.81 -4.92
CA ARG A 62 5.74 0.72 -5.05
C ARG A 62 6.37 0.44 -3.69
N ILE A 63 6.38 -0.83 -3.30
CA ILE A 63 6.92 -1.28 -2.02
C ILE A 63 7.87 -2.44 -2.30
N SER A 64 9.12 -2.30 -1.91
CA SER A 64 10.14 -3.34 -2.04
C SER A 64 10.06 -4.35 -0.89
N GLY A 65 9.62 -3.91 0.31
CA GLY A 65 9.41 -4.77 1.47
C GLY A 65 7.98 -5.32 1.61
N VAL A 66 7.56 -5.56 2.86
CA VAL A 66 6.25 -6.13 3.20
C VAL A 66 5.21 -5.03 3.38
N LEU A 67 4.05 -5.19 2.76
CA LEU A 67 2.87 -4.37 3.00
C LEU A 67 1.96 -5.07 4.03
N ARG A 68 1.63 -4.39 5.14
CA ARG A 68 0.68 -4.85 6.15
C ARG A 68 -0.43 -3.83 6.34
N ALA A 69 -1.67 -4.26 6.09
CA ALA A 69 -2.85 -3.44 6.27
C ALA A 69 -4.06 -4.29 6.68
N GLU A 70 -5.14 -3.66 7.13
CA GLU A 70 -6.42 -4.34 7.30
C GLU A 70 -7.23 -4.16 6.01
N LYS A 71 -7.34 -2.92 5.54
CA LYS A 71 -8.08 -2.56 4.32
C LYS A 71 -7.21 -1.81 3.32
N VAL A 72 -7.17 -2.30 2.10
CA VAL A 72 -6.44 -1.65 0.99
C VAL A 72 -7.37 -1.38 -0.18
N ILE A 73 -7.39 -0.14 -0.64
CA ILE A 73 -8.13 0.31 -1.82
C ILE A 73 -7.13 0.82 -2.84
N VAL A 74 -7.07 0.19 -4.00
CA VAL A 74 -6.20 0.60 -5.11
C VAL A 74 -7.07 0.99 -6.30
N SER A 75 -7.03 2.25 -6.68
CA SER A 75 -7.68 2.77 -7.89
C SER A 75 -6.68 3.01 -9.03
N GLY A 76 -5.39 3.17 -8.71
CA GLY A 76 -4.32 3.40 -9.68
C GLY A 76 -3.44 2.16 -9.86
N TYR A 77 -2.16 2.28 -9.52
CA TYR A 77 -1.18 1.19 -9.62
C TYR A 77 -0.58 0.85 -8.25
N LEU A 78 -0.52 -0.43 -7.90
CA LEU A 78 0.21 -0.92 -6.74
C LEU A 78 1.20 -2.02 -7.15
N GLN A 79 2.45 -1.89 -6.72
CA GLN A 79 3.44 -2.97 -6.81
C GLN A 79 4.01 -3.30 -5.43
N VAL A 80 4.03 -4.59 -5.08
CA VAL A 80 4.74 -5.10 -3.91
C VAL A 80 5.64 -6.24 -4.34
N ASP A 81 6.95 -6.09 -4.06
CA ASP A 81 7.97 -7.06 -4.48
C ASP A 81 8.06 -8.26 -3.52
N ASP A 82 7.84 -8.04 -2.22
CA ASP A 82 7.87 -9.10 -1.20
C ASP A 82 6.47 -9.70 -0.95
N LYS A 83 5.80 -9.33 0.15
CA LYS A 83 4.48 -9.87 0.55
C LYS A 83 3.50 -8.76 0.90
N ALA A 84 2.26 -8.91 0.44
CA ALA A 84 1.12 -8.11 0.87
C ALA A 84 0.25 -8.91 1.84
N LEU A 85 0.20 -8.51 3.11
CA LEU A 85 -0.64 -9.10 4.15
C LEU A 85 -1.76 -8.12 4.46
N VAL A 86 -2.96 -8.41 3.95
CA VAL A 86 -4.14 -7.56 4.09
C VAL A 86 -5.33 -8.40 4.56
N GLU A 87 -6.37 -7.83 5.16
CA GLU A 87 -7.61 -8.59 5.43
C GLU A 87 -8.55 -8.47 4.24
N GLY A 88 -8.83 -7.23 3.82
CA GLY A 88 -9.68 -6.92 2.67
C GLY A 88 -8.98 -6.03 1.65
N MET A 89 -9.02 -6.41 0.38
CA MET A 89 -8.45 -5.62 -0.70
C MET A 89 -9.47 -5.33 -1.79
N THR A 90 -9.59 -4.06 -2.18
CA THR A 90 -10.43 -3.61 -3.29
C THR A 90 -9.56 -2.96 -4.36
N ILE A 91 -9.72 -3.41 -5.60
CA ILE A 91 -8.85 -3.11 -6.71
C ILE A 91 -9.72 -2.66 -7.87
N SER A 92 -9.55 -1.41 -8.27
CA SER A 92 -10.20 -0.78 -9.42
C SER A 92 -9.20 -0.39 -10.51
N GLY A 93 -7.92 -0.71 -10.33
CA GLY A 93 -6.84 -0.46 -11.27
C GLY A 93 -5.85 -1.62 -11.34
N GLU A 94 -4.59 -1.34 -11.65
CA GLU A 94 -3.58 -2.37 -11.86
C GLU A 94 -2.82 -2.68 -10.57
N VAL A 95 -2.71 -3.96 -10.24
CA VAL A 95 -2.00 -4.41 -9.04
C VAL A 95 -1.07 -5.55 -9.43
N ASN A 96 0.22 -5.38 -9.13
CA ASN A 96 1.29 -6.35 -9.35
C ASN A 96 1.87 -6.79 -8.01
N LEU A 97 1.53 -7.99 -7.58
CA LEU A 97 2.00 -8.56 -6.32
C LEU A 97 2.62 -9.92 -6.61
N ASN A 98 3.81 -10.15 -6.07
CA ASN A 98 4.42 -11.48 -6.10
C ASN A 98 3.66 -12.44 -5.18
N TYR A 99 3.30 -11.97 -3.98
CA TYR A 99 2.54 -12.71 -2.98
C TYR A 99 1.54 -11.79 -2.28
N ILE A 100 0.30 -12.26 -2.15
CA ILE A 100 -0.72 -11.60 -1.35
C ILE A 100 -1.48 -12.61 -0.50
N LYS A 101 -1.63 -12.29 0.77
CA LYS A 101 -2.50 -12.95 1.73
C LYS A 101 -3.62 -11.98 2.12
N ALA A 102 -4.84 -12.35 1.75
CA ALA A 102 -6.06 -11.61 2.00
C ALA A 102 -7.21 -12.59 2.27
N ASP A 103 -8.13 -12.21 3.15
CA ASP A 103 -9.36 -12.96 3.38
C ASP A 103 -10.32 -12.74 2.20
N GLU A 104 -10.48 -11.48 1.78
CA GLU A 104 -11.32 -11.09 0.66
C GLU A 104 -10.61 -10.12 -0.30
N VAL A 105 -10.64 -10.43 -1.60
CA VAL A 105 -10.11 -9.55 -2.66
C VAL A 105 -11.19 -9.29 -3.71
N PHE A 106 -11.49 -8.02 -3.94
CA PHE A 106 -12.43 -7.56 -4.95
C PHE A 106 -11.67 -6.81 -6.05
N GLY A 107 -11.64 -7.34 -7.28
CA GLY A 107 -11.05 -6.69 -8.44
C GLY A 107 -12.09 -6.47 -9.54
N SER A 108 -12.22 -5.25 -10.07
CA SER A 108 -13.12 -4.97 -11.19
C SER A 108 -12.44 -5.06 -12.57
N ASP A 109 -11.20 -4.57 -12.71
CA ASP A 109 -10.44 -4.53 -13.97
C ASP A 109 -8.93 -4.52 -13.68
N GLY A 110 -8.11 -5.31 -14.40
CA GLY A 110 -6.64 -5.18 -14.37
C GLY A 110 -5.84 -5.86 -13.23
N LEU A 111 -6.40 -6.87 -12.55
CA LEU A 111 -5.69 -7.57 -11.47
C LEU A 111 -4.65 -8.58 -12.01
N SER A 112 -3.35 -8.31 -11.79
CA SER A 112 -2.25 -9.20 -12.18
C SER A 112 -1.47 -9.69 -10.96
N ILE A 113 -2.00 -10.73 -10.29
CA ILE A 113 -1.33 -11.35 -9.14
C ILE A 113 -0.63 -12.63 -9.61
N GLN A 114 0.66 -12.77 -9.31
CA GLN A 114 1.41 -13.99 -9.65
C GLN A 114 1.14 -15.13 -8.65
N ASN A 115 1.06 -14.83 -7.35
CA ASN A 115 0.63 -15.78 -6.33
C ASN A 115 -0.37 -15.13 -5.38
N LEU A 116 -1.60 -15.63 -5.40
CA LEU A 116 -2.65 -15.29 -4.45
C LEU A 116 -2.77 -16.46 -3.47
N GLU A 117 -2.40 -16.22 -2.22
CA GLU A 117 -2.58 -17.18 -1.13
C GLU A 117 -3.68 -16.62 -0.21
N SER A 118 -4.92 -16.75 -0.66
CA SER A 118 -6.09 -16.54 0.20
C SER A 118 -6.25 -17.76 1.09
N ASP A 119 -6.19 -17.58 2.42
CA ASP A 119 -6.57 -18.59 3.41
C ASP A 119 -8.09 -18.80 3.37
N LEU A 120 -8.60 -19.34 2.26
CA LEU A 120 -9.94 -19.89 2.17
C LEU A 120 -9.84 -21.35 1.70
N PHE A 121 -9.21 -22.19 2.54
CA PHE A 121 -9.58 -23.57 2.84
C PHE A 121 -8.36 -24.29 3.45
N GLU A 122 -8.39 -24.54 4.75
CA GLU A 122 -8.11 -25.88 5.26
C GLU A 122 -9.01 -26.14 6.49
N MET A 123 -10.08 -26.90 6.20
CA MET A 123 -10.90 -27.82 7.01
C MET A 123 -11.11 -27.59 8.51
#